data_AF-A0A8C6UZR1-F1
#
_entry.id   AF-A0A8C6UZR1-F1
#
_cell.length_a   1.000
_cell.length_b   1.000
_cell.length_c   1.000
_cell.angle_alpha   90.00
_cell.angle_beta   90.00
_cell.angle_gamma   90.00
#
_symmetry.space_group_name_H-M   'P 1'
#
loop_
_entity.id
_entity.type
_entity.pdbx_description
1 polymer ?
#
loop_
_entity_poly.entity_id
_entity_poly.type
_entity_poly.pdbx_seq_one_letter_code
_entity_poly.pdbx_strand_id
1 'polypeptide(L)'
;MCYIAYCNALLVGIPGKTLLKLQHIQNCAVRILARRRKYDHITPVLWSLQWLSPQQLVGVVGLEIHAQIRSNTKLFSASAVRFSSPPNSLVSFFDASLPGTLPVLNKRCVEAAVMTGLALNCTINQKSLFDRKHYFYADLPAGYQITQQRRPIAVDGVLNYSLMGGKKKKNQVVRKISLQYFT
;
A
#
# COMPACT_ATOMS: atom_id res chain seq x y z
N MET A 1 -6.92 -12.65 -15.52
CA MET A 1 -5.58 -13.07 -16.00
C MET A 1 -4.65 -13.45 -14.84
N CYS A 2 -5.13 -14.16 -13.81
CA CYS A 2 -4.32 -14.64 -12.69
C CYS A 2 -4.82 -16.02 -12.27
N TYR A 3 -4.60 -17.08 -13.05
CA TYR A 3 -4.83 -18.46 -12.56
C TYR A 3 -4.07 -19.47 -13.43
N ILE A 4 -2.74 -19.41 -13.38
CA ILE A 4 -1.79 -20.44 -13.86
C ILE A 4 -0.62 -20.60 -12.83
N ALA A 5 -0.75 -20.06 -11.62
CA ALA A 5 0.44 -19.72 -10.83
C ALA A 5 1.07 -20.88 -10.02
N TYR A 6 0.34 -21.92 -9.60
CA TYR A 6 0.95 -22.82 -8.60
C TYR A 6 1.91 -23.87 -9.19
N CYS A 7 1.56 -24.53 -10.31
CA CYS A 7 2.50 -25.47 -10.95
C CYS A 7 3.66 -24.75 -11.66
N ASN A 8 3.47 -23.50 -12.09
CA ASN A 8 4.50 -22.73 -12.77
C ASN A 8 5.43 -21.97 -11.80
N ALA A 9 5.04 -21.81 -10.52
CA ALA A 9 5.93 -21.25 -9.50
C ALA A 9 7.19 -22.11 -9.30
N LEU A 10 7.07 -23.43 -9.41
CA LEU A 10 8.21 -24.37 -9.39
C LEU A 10 9.09 -24.29 -10.66
N LEU A 11 8.59 -23.63 -11.72
CA LEU A 11 9.26 -23.51 -13.03
C LEU A 11 9.72 -22.06 -13.30
N VAL A 12 9.74 -21.21 -12.26
CA VAL A 12 10.24 -19.83 -12.33
C VAL A 12 11.72 -19.84 -12.70
N GLY A 13 12.09 -19.05 -13.72
CA GLY A 13 13.46 -18.96 -14.23
C GLY A 13 13.77 -19.87 -15.43
N ILE A 14 12.83 -20.72 -15.86
CA ILE A 14 13.01 -21.61 -17.02
C ILE A 14 12.64 -20.88 -18.33
N PRO A 15 13.42 -21.03 -19.43
CA PRO A 15 13.09 -20.46 -20.73
C PRO A 15 11.71 -20.90 -21.24
N GLY A 16 10.95 -19.97 -21.86
CA GLY A 16 9.56 -20.19 -22.26
C GLY A 16 9.32 -21.40 -23.17
N LYS A 17 10.29 -21.76 -24.02
CA LYS A 17 10.22 -22.97 -24.87
C LYS A 17 10.18 -24.27 -24.04
N THR A 18 10.93 -24.31 -22.93
CA THR A 18 10.98 -25.47 -22.03
C THR A 18 9.76 -25.51 -21.12
N LEU A 19 9.30 -24.34 -20.67
CA LEU A 19 8.08 -24.21 -19.88
C LEU A 19 6.86 -24.82 -20.58
N LEU A 20 6.67 -24.53 -21.87
CA LEU A 20 5.56 -25.07 -22.66
C LEU A 20 5.58 -26.61 -22.75
N LYS A 21 6.76 -27.21 -22.90
CA LYS A 21 6.92 -28.67 -22.93
C LYS A 21 6.58 -29.30 -21.59
N LEU A 22 7.08 -28.73 -20.50
CA LEU A 22 6.81 -29.21 -19.14
C LEU A 22 5.32 -29.07 -18.78
N GLN A 23 4.69 -27.96 -19.14
CA GLN A 23 3.25 -27.76 -18.97
C GLN A 23 2.44 -28.82 -19.72
N HIS A 24 2.85 -29.17 -20.95
CA HIS A 24 2.18 -30.19 -21.73
C HIS A 24 2.29 -31.58 -21.08
N ILE A 25 3.48 -31.95 -20.60
CA ILE A 25 3.72 -33.21 -19.88
C ILE A 25 2.87 -33.28 -18.61
N GLN A 26 2.85 -32.22 -17.80
CA GLN A 26 2.04 -32.14 -16.59
C GLN A 26 0.54 -32.30 -16.90
N ASN A 27 0.04 -31.59 -17.92
CA ASN A 27 -1.36 -31.70 -18.33
C ASN A 27 -1.71 -33.11 -18.81
N CYS A 28 -0.82 -33.77 -19.57
CA CYS A 28 -1.01 -35.14 -20.02
C CYS A 28 -1.02 -36.14 -18.85
N ALA A 29 -0.07 -36.01 -17.92
CA ALA A 29 -0.01 -36.86 -16.72
C ALA A 29 -1.29 -36.73 -15.87
N VAL A 30 -1.78 -35.50 -15.69
CA VAL A 30 -3.02 -35.21 -14.96
C VAL A 30 -4.24 -35.85 -15.64
N ARG A 31 -4.31 -35.85 -16.98
CA ARG A 31 -5.40 -36.52 -17.71
C ARG A 31 -5.40 -38.03 -17.49
N ILE A 32 -4.22 -38.65 -17.50
CA ILE A 32 -4.06 -40.09 -17.27
C ILE A 32 -4.52 -40.44 -15.85
N LEU A 33 -4.03 -39.71 -14.84
CA LEU A 33 -4.37 -39.93 -13.45
C LEU A 33 -5.88 -39.73 -13.18
N ALA A 34 -6.48 -38.69 -13.76
CA ALA A 34 -7.89 -38.38 -13.58
C ALA A 34 -8.83 -39.10 -14.56
N ARG A 35 -8.32 -40.01 -15.41
CA ARG A 35 -9.07 -40.73 -16.46
C ARG A 35 -9.93 -39.81 -17.34
N ARG A 36 -9.39 -38.67 -17.77
CA ARG A 36 -10.09 -37.67 -18.60
C ARG A 36 -9.73 -37.82 -20.07
N ARG A 37 -10.67 -37.50 -20.97
CA ARG A 37 -10.43 -37.56 -22.42
C ARG A 37 -9.43 -36.49 -22.83
N LYS A 38 -8.74 -36.72 -23.95
CA LYS A 38 -7.69 -35.84 -24.48
C LYS A 38 -8.13 -34.38 -24.64
N TYR A 39 -9.39 -34.17 -25.03
CA TYR A 39 -9.95 -32.85 -25.34
C TYR A 39 -10.78 -32.25 -24.20
N ASP A 40 -10.95 -32.94 -23.07
CA ASP A 40 -11.67 -32.36 -21.94
C ASP A 40 -10.91 -31.14 -21.39
N HIS A 41 -11.60 -30.14 -20.88
CA HIS A 41 -10.94 -28.96 -20.33
C HIS A 41 -10.17 -29.36 -19.05
N ILE A 42 -8.85 -29.08 -19.02
CA ILE A 42 -7.95 -29.60 -17.97
C ILE A 42 -8.01 -28.77 -16.67
N THR A 43 -8.40 -27.50 -16.77
CA THR A 43 -8.37 -26.56 -15.63
C THR A 43 -9.23 -26.99 -14.43
N PRO A 44 -10.47 -27.49 -14.58
CA PRO A 44 -11.26 -28.03 -13.47
C PRO A 44 -10.61 -29.24 -12.79
N VAL A 45 -9.86 -30.03 -13.56
CA VAL A 45 -9.20 -31.26 -13.09
C VAL A 45 -7.94 -30.90 -12.30
N LEU A 46 -7.13 -29.97 -12.82
CA LEU A 46 -6.00 -29.40 -12.10
C LEU A 46 -6.44 -28.76 -10.78
N TRP A 47 -7.59 -28.09 -10.78
CA TRP A 47 -8.20 -27.53 -9.57
C TRP A 47 -8.54 -28.60 -8.53
N SER A 48 -9.09 -29.74 -8.98
CA SER A 48 -9.43 -30.87 -8.10
C SER A 48 -8.20 -31.63 -7.58
N LEU A 49 -7.06 -31.55 -8.28
CA LEU A 49 -5.80 -32.19 -7.92
C LEU A 49 -4.82 -31.24 -7.25
N GLN A 50 -5.22 -30.00 -6.97
CA GLN A 50 -4.37 -29.01 -6.34
C GLN A 50 -4.19 -29.39 -4.87
N TRP A 51 -2.97 -29.80 -4.49
CA TRP A 51 -2.64 -30.29 -3.14
C TRP A 51 -2.80 -29.23 -2.04
N LEU A 52 -2.87 -27.96 -2.42
CA LEU A 52 -3.34 -26.89 -1.56
C LEU A 52 -4.74 -26.49 -2.00
N SER A 53 -5.71 -26.90 -1.18
CA SER A 53 -7.05 -26.35 -1.25
C SER A 53 -6.94 -24.81 -1.17
N PRO A 54 -7.53 -24.03 -2.11
CA PRO A 54 -7.54 -22.55 -2.01
C PRO A 54 -8.11 -22.06 -0.68
N GLN A 55 -8.86 -22.92 0.02
CA GLN A 55 -9.39 -22.71 1.36
C GLN A 55 -8.32 -22.58 2.46
N GLN A 56 -7.04 -22.86 2.20
CA GLN A 56 -5.96 -22.77 3.21
C GLN A 56 -5.12 -21.48 3.14
N LEU A 57 -5.30 -20.62 2.13
CA LEU A 57 -4.54 -19.37 2.02
C LEU A 57 -5.35 -18.19 2.56
N VAL A 58 -4.77 -17.48 3.53
CA VAL A 58 -5.32 -16.24 4.08
C VAL A 58 -4.57 -15.06 3.49
N GLY A 59 -5.27 -14.17 2.78
CA GLY A 59 -4.69 -12.93 2.26
C GLY A 59 -4.49 -11.92 3.38
N VAL A 60 -3.24 -11.48 3.58
CA VAL A 60 -2.87 -10.39 4.49
C VAL A 60 -2.52 -9.17 3.66
N VAL A 61 -3.20 -8.05 3.89
CA VAL A 61 -3.00 -6.80 3.14
C VAL A 61 -2.74 -5.67 4.12
N GLY A 62 -1.62 -4.97 3.93
CA GLY A 62 -1.32 -3.69 4.59
C GLY A 62 -1.54 -2.54 3.62
N LEU A 63 -2.06 -1.41 4.12
CA LEU A 63 -2.26 -0.19 3.33
C LEU A 63 -1.42 0.94 3.94
N GLU A 64 -0.69 1.63 3.08
CA GLU A 64 -0.01 2.88 3.41
C GLU A 64 -0.71 4.01 2.65
N ILE A 65 -1.28 4.97 3.38
CA ILE A 65 -2.12 6.02 2.81
C ILE A 65 -1.48 7.37 3.11
N HIS A 66 -1.17 8.12 2.06
CA HIS A 66 -0.66 9.48 2.16
C HIS A 66 -1.78 10.45 1.80
N ALA A 67 -2.22 11.24 2.77
CA ALA A 67 -3.30 12.22 2.59
C ALA A 67 -2.77 13.65 2.78
N GLN A 68 -3.01 14.51 1.79
CA GLN A 68 -2.53 15.89 1.83
C GLN A 68 -3.41 16.73 2.77
N ILE A 69 -2.79 17.37 3.76
CA ILE A 69 -3.48 18.31 4.65
C ILE A 69 -3.83 19.58 3.87
N ARG A 70 -5.11 19.95 3.89
CA ARG A 70 -5.58 21.23 3.34
C ARG A 70 -5.15 22.38 4.24
N SER A 71 -4.12 23.11 3.80
CA SER A 71 -3.54 24.28 4.46
C SER A 71 -3.24 25.37 3.42
N ASN A 72 -3.07 26.61 3.88
CA ASN A 72 -2.76 27.73 2.97
C ASN A 72 -1.28 27.77 2.58
N THR A 73 -0.40 27.33 3.48
CA THR A 73 1.06 27.31 3.33
C THR A 73 1.61 25.91 3.59
N LYS A 74 2.81 25.62 3.09
CA LYS A 74 3.47 24.32 3.24
C LYS A 74 3.79 23.98 4.71
N LEU A 75 4.19 22.73 4.94
CA LEU A 75 4.45 22.21 6.29
C LEU A 75 5.64 22.89 7.00
N PHE A 76 6.69 23.22 6.24
CA PHE A 76 7.95 23.77 6.78
C PHE A 76 8.36 25.12 6.19
N SER A 77 7.52 25.72 5.35
CA SER A 77 7.80 26.98 4.68
C SER A 77 6.55 27.82 4.46
N ALA A 78 6.73 29.12 4.23
CA ALA A 78 5.64 30.07 4.01
C ALA A 78 5.06 30.04 2.59
N SER A 79 5.60 29.19 1.69
CA SER A 79 5.08 29.08 0.32
C SER A 79 3.66 28.54 0.30
N ALA A 80 2.85 29.07 -0.61
CA ALA A 80 1.45 28.67 -0.73
C ALA A 80 1.29 27.23 -1.23
N VAL A 81 0.19 26.58 -0.83
CA VAL A 81 -0.23 25.28 -1.36
C VAL A 81 -1.42 25.51 -2.29
N ARG A 82 -1.21 25.40 -3.61
CA ARG A 82 -2.28 25.52 -4.62
C ARG A 82 -2.08 24.47 -5.71
N PHE A 83 -3.18 23.86 -6.14
CA PHE A 83 -3.17 22.92 -7.26
C PHE A 83 -3.03 23.68 -8.59
N SER A 84 -2.48 23.02 -9.62
CA SER A 84 -2.34 23.56 -10.99
C SER A 84 -1.62 24.91 -11.12
N SER A 85 -0.68 25.21 -10.23
CA SER A 85 0.17 26.40 -10.37
C SER A 85 1.31 26.16 -11.36
N PRO A 86 1.87 27.21 -12.01
CA PRO A 86 3.01 27.04 -12.91
C PRO A 86 4.20 26.34 -12.23
N PRO A 87 5.03 25.58 -12.96
CA PRO A 87 6.20 24.91 -12.41
C PRO A 87 7.11 25.88 -11.64
N ASN A 88 7.59 25.47 -10.47
CA ASN A 88 8.52 26.23 -9.62
C ASN A 88 8.03 27.63 -9.19
N SER A 89 6.74 27.96 -9.34
CA SER A 89 6.19 29.27 -8.97
C SER A 89 5.85 29.41 -7.48
N LEU A 90 5.62 28.29 -6.78
CA LEU A 90 5.25 28.24 -5.36
C LEU A 90 6.39 27.64 -4.53
N VAL A 91 7.58 28.23 -4.61
CA VAL A 91 8.81 27.70 -4.00
C VAL A 91 9.47 28.82 -3.20
N SER A 92 9.89 28.51 -1.97
CA SER A 92 10.73 29.37 -1.12
C SER A 92 12.16 28.86 -1.11
N PHE A 93 13.09 29.64 -0.53
CA PHE A 93 14.48 29.22 -0.38
C PHE A 93 14.64 27.89 0.36
N PHE A 94 13.81 27.63 1.37
CA PHE A 94 13.81 26.36 2.08
C PHE A 94 13.36 25.21 1.19
N ASP A 95 12.29 25.40 0.40
CA ASP A 95 11.80 24.37 -0.52
C ASP A 95 12.83 24.03 -1.61
N ALA A 96 13.60 25.04 -2.05
CA ALA A 96 14.73 24.88 -2.96
C ALA A 96 16.01 24.36 -2.28
N SER A 97 15.97 24.12 -0.96
CA SER A 97 17.10 23.64 -0.16
C SER A 97 18.35 24.50 -0.27
N LEU A 98 18.18 25.83 -0.32
CA LEU A 98 19.33 26.74 -0.33
C LEU A 98 20.10 26.64 1.01
N PRO A 99 21.44 26.68 0.98
CA PRO A 99 22.26 26.66 2.18
C PRO A 99 21.86 27.75 3.18
N GLY A 100 21.81 27.40 4.47
CA GLY A 100 21.47 28.32 5.55
C GLY A 100 19.97 28.50 5.83
N THR A 101 19.09 27.85 5.06
CA THR A 101 17.64 27.87 5.33
C THR A 101 17.25 26.87 6.42
N LEU A 102 16.21 27.21 7.20
CA LEU A 102 15.72 26.39 8.31
C LEU A 102 14.21 26.12 8.19
N PRO A 103 13.73 24.93 8.58
CA PRO A 103 12.31 24.59 8.54
C PRO A 103 11.53 25.32 9.63
N VAL A 104 10.35 25.84 9.29
CA VAL A 104 9.41 26.44 10.25
C VAL A 104 8.10 25.68 10.21
N LEU A 105 7.77 24.98 11.30
CA LEU A 105 6.61 24.10 11.37
C LEU A 105 5.29 24.88 11.31
N ASN A 106 4.39 24.41 10.45
CA ASN A 106 3.05 24.96 10.29
C ASN A 106 2.09 24.47 11.38
N LYS A 107 1.65 25.38 12.26
CA LYS A 107 0.70 25.09 13.35
C LYS A 107 -0.61 24.45 12.86
N ARG A 108 -1.17 24.93 11.74
CA ARG A 108 -2.43 24.41 11.21
C ARG A 108 -2.30 22.96 10.76
N CYS A 109 -1.16 22.59 10.21
CA CYS A 109 -0.88 21.21 9.81
C CYS A 109 -0.83 20.29 11.04
N VAL A 110 -0.20 20.73 12.13
CA VAL A 110 -0.17 19.98 13.39
C VAL A 110 -1.58 19.80 13.97
N GLU A 111 -2.38 20.87 14.01
CA GLU A 111 -3.78 20.79 14.47
C GLU A 111 -4.60 19.79 13.64
N ALA A 112 -4.49 19.84 12.31
CA ALA A 112 -5.19 18.92 11.42
C ALA A 112 -4.75 17.47 11.61
N ALA A 113 -3.45 17.24 11.80
CA ALA A 113 -2.90 15.92 12.10
C ALA A 113 -3.46 15.36 13.43
N VAL A 114 -3.48 16.16 14.49
CA VAL A 114 -4.04 15.76 15.79
C VAL A 114 -5.55 15.49 15.69
N MET A 115 -6.31 16.37 15.04
CA MET A 115 -7.75 16.16 14.80
C MET A 115 -8.01 14.86 14.03
N THR A 116 -7.18 14.56 13.02
CA THR A 116 -7.29 13.33 12.24
C THR A 116 -6.98 12.10 13.09
N GLY A 117 -5.94 12.15 13.92
CA GLY A 117 -5.63 11.08 14.87
C GLY A 117 -6.79 10.80 15.83
N LEU A 118 -7.39 11.85 16.40
CA LEU A 118 -8.58 11.70 17.26
C LEU A 118 -9.78 11.12 16.51
N ALA A 119 -10.04 11.59 15.28
CA ALA A 119 -11.13 11.08 14.45
C ALA A 119 -10.94 9.59 14.08
N LEU A 120 -9.70 9.12 13.99
CA LEU A 120 -9.35 7.73 13.74
C LEU A 120 -9.19 6.90 15.04
N ASN A 121 -9.61 7.44 16.18
CA ASN A 121 -9.49 6.82 17.51
C ASN A 121 -8.05 6.41 17.86
N CYS A 122 -7.05 7.18 17.43
CA CYS A 122 -5.66 6.97 17.80
C CYS A 122 -5.35 7.55 19.19
N THR A 123 -4.31 7.02 19.82
CA THR A 123 -3.69 7.64 21.00
C THR A 123 -2.74 8.74 20.55
N ILE A 124 -2.98 9.97 21.01
CA ILE A 124 -2.14 11.14 20.66
C ILE A 124 -0.93 11.22 21.60
N ASN A 125 0.25 11.35 21.01
CA ASN A 125 1.48 11.55 21.77
C ASN A 125 1.59 13.01 22.26
N GLN A 126 1.81 13.20 23.56
CA GLN A 126 2.00 14.54 24.16
C GLN A 126 3.28 15.25 23.69
N LYS A 127 4.24 14.50 23.18
CA LYS A 127 5.43 15.02 22.52
C LYS A 127 5.66 14.17 21.28
N SER A 128 6.03 14.79 20.18
CA SER A 128 6.38 14.12 18.92
C SER A 128 7.65 14.74 18.35
N LEU A 129 8.39 13.96 17.56
CA LEU A 129 9.67 14.37 17.01
C LEU A 129 9.66 14.23 15.50
N PHE A 130 10.30 15.19 14.83
CA PHE A 130 10.61 15.07 13.41
C PHE A 130 12.01 14.48 13.23
N ASP A 131 12.09 13.50 12.34
CA ASP A 131 13.28 12.76 11.96
C ASP A 131 13.62 13.05 10.48
N ARG A 132 14.89 12.84 10.10
CA ARG A 132 15.33 12.97 8.71
C ARG A 132 15.49 11.58 8.09
N LYS A 133 14.74 11.30 7.04
CA LYS A 133 14.86 10.08 6.22
C LYS A 133 15.71 10.39 5.00
N HIS A 134 16.94 9.92 4.98
CA HIS A 134 17.92 10.23 3.95
C HIS A 134 17.78 9.31 2.73
N TYR A 135 17.62 9.90 1.54
CA TYR A 135 17.71 9.22 0.24
C TYR A 135 17.89 10.26 -0.87
N PHE A 136 18.50 9.85 -1.97
CA PHE A 136 18.73 10.74 -3.11
C PHE A 136 17.66 10.56 -4.16
N TYR A 137 17.00 11.65 -4.52
CA TYR A 137 16.08 11.71 -5.64
C TYR A 137 15.99 13.14 -6.16
N ALA A 138 15.69 13.32 -7.46
CA ALA A 138 15.72 14.64 -8.10
C ALA A 138 14.63 15.60 -7.57
N ASP A 139 13.53 15.07 -7.02
CA ASP A 139 12.44 15.86 -6.41
C ASP A 139 12.70 16.22 -4.94
N LEU A 140 13.79 15.72 -4.34
CA LEU A 140 14.13 15.90 -2.95
C LEU A 140 15.48 16.64 -2.81
N PRO A 141 15.49 17.97 -3.03
CA PRO A 141 16.73 18.74 -3.14
C PRO A 141 17.59 18.73 -1.86
N ALA A 142 16.98 18.53 -0.69
CA ALA A 142 17.70 18.45 0.59
C ALA A 142 18.48 17.14 0.78
N GLY A 143 18.23 16.10 -0.02
CA GLY A 143 18.77 14.76 0.18
C GLY A 143 18.19 14.02 1.40
N TYR A 144 17.14 14.57 2.02
CA TYR A 144 16.37 13.92 3.07
C TYR A 144 14.94 14.44 3.12
N GLN A 145 14.02 13.57 3.52
CA GLN A 145 12.64 13.91 3.82
C GLN A 145 12.50 14.12 5.33
N ILE A 146 11.89 15.23 5.74
CA ILE A 146 11.50 15.43 7.14
C ILE A 146 10.22 14.62 7.37
N THR A 147 10.27 13.64 8.27
CA THR A 147 9.19 12.70 8.59
C THR A 147 9.12 12.46 10.10
N GLN A 148 8.35 11.50 10.57
CA GLN A 148 8.35 11.06 11.96
C GLN A 148 8.47 9.54 12.00
N GLN A 149 9.50 9.02 12.64
CA GLN A 149 9.68 7.57 12.77
C GLN A 149 9.61 7.15 14.23
N ARG A 150 10.37 7.83 15.10
CA ARG A 150 10.56 7.38 16.49
C ARG A 150 9.39 7.76 17.40
N ARG A 151 8.84 8.96 17.21
CA ARG A 151 7.78 9.50 18.06
C ARG A 151 6.74 10.24 17.21
N PRO A 152 5.84 9.50 16.51
CA PRO A 152 4.84 10.08 15.62
C PRO A 152 3.78 10.87 16.40
N ILE A 153 2.91 11.61 15.70
CA ILE A 153 1.81 12.37 16.32
C ILE A 153 0.78 11.45 16.98
N ALA A 154 0.41 10.35 16.32
CA ALA A 154 -0.58 9.42 16.85
C ALA A 154 -0.26 7.95 16.53
N VAL A 155 -0.68 7.04 17.39
CA VAL A 155 -0.47 5.59 17.28
C VAL A 155 -1.73 4.81 17.66
N ASP A 156 -1.77 3.53 17.28
CA ASP A 156 -2.77 2.56 17.75
C ASP A 156 -4.24 2.97 17.49
N GLY A 157 -4.52 3.44 16.27
CA GLY A 157 -5.87 3.80 15.83
C GLY A 157 -6.73 2.61 15.44
N VAL A 158 -8.05 2.81 15.44
CA VAL A 158 -9.00 1.78 14.98
C VAL A 158 -10.07 2.41 14.10
N LEU A 159 -10.13 1.95 12.85
CA LEU A 159 -11.17 2.34 11.90
C LEU A 159 -12.20 1.22 11.76
N ASN A 160 -13.45 1.56 12.04
CA ASN A 160 -14.60 0.71 11.74
C ASN A 160 -15.10 1.01 10.32
N TYR A 161 -15.25 0.00 9.49
CA TYR A 161 -15.81 0.16 8.15
C TYR A 161 -16.86 -0.91 7.85
N SER A 162 -17.82 -0.55 7.00
CA SER A 162 -18.91 -1.43 6.60
C SER A 162 -18.68 -1.96 5.20
N LEU A 163 -18.79 -3.28 5.02
CA LEU A 163 -18.73 -3.89 3.69
C LEU A 163 -20.15 -4.09 3.14
N MET A 164 -20.42 -3.52 1.97
CA MET A 164 -21.62 -3.84 1.19
C MET A 164 -21.31 -5.02 0.27
N GLY A 165 -21.55 -6.24 0.77
CA GLY A 165 -21.40 -7.48 0.00
C GLY A 165 -22.63 -7.80 -0.87
N GLY A 166 -22.39 -8.26 -2.10
CA GLY A 166 -23.39 -8.43 -3.16
C GLY A 166 -24.54 -9.45 -2.95
N LYS A 167 -25.56 -9.28 -3.81
CA LYS A 167 -26.83 -10.02 -4.05
C LYS A 167 -27.82 -10.25 -2.90
N LYS A 168 -27.44 -10.18 -1.62
CA LYS A 168 -28.42 -10.11 -0.51
C LYS A 168 -28.12 -8.90 0.37
N LYS A 169 -28.84 -7.81 0.06
CA LYS A 169 -28.82 -6.45 0.66
C LYS A 169 -29.00 -6.35 2.20
N LYS A 170 -28.88 -7.42 2.98
CA LYS A 170 -29.36 -7.45 4.37
C LYS A 170 -28.32 -7.52 5.49
N ASN A 171 -27.04 -7.81 5.23
CA ASN A 171 -26.07 -7.93 6.33
C ASN A 171 -24.93 -6.92 6.17
N GLN A 172 -25.05 -5.80 6.89
CA GLN A 172 -23.95 -4.87 7.09
C GLN A 172 -22.97 -5.49 8.09
N VAL A 173 -21.81 -5.93 7.61
CA VAL A 173 -20.74 -6.44 8.48
C VAL A 173 -19.80 -5.28 8.78
N VAL A 174 -19.73 -4.90 10.05
CA VAL A 174 -18.74 -3.94 10.54
C VAL A 174 -17.43 -4.68 10.80
N ARG A 175 -16.35 -4.26 10.14
CA ARG A 175 -15.00 -4.79 10.34
C ARG A 175 -14.11 -3.72 10.95
N LYS A 176 -13.11 -4.16 11.70
CA LYS A 176 -12.09 -3.31 12.34
C LYS A 176 -10.77 -3.46 11.59
N ILE A 177 -10.12 -2.33 11.32
CA ILE A 177 -8.72 -2.28 10.88
C ILE A 177 -7.94 -1.48 11.90
N SER A 178 -6.79 -2.01 12.30
CA SER A 178 -5.84 -1.32 13.17
C SER A 178 -4.93 -0.42 12.34
N LEU A 179 -4.73 0.80 12.82
CA LEU A 179 -3.78 1.77 12.28
C LEU A 179 -2.55 1.79 13.19
N GLN A 180 -1.37 1.53 12.63
CA GLN A 180 -0.14 1.43 13.43
C GLN A 180 0.38 2.82 13.84
N TYR A 181 0.63 3.71 12.88
CA TYR A 181 1.16 5.05 13.15
C TYR A 181 0.65 6.07 12.14
N PHE A 182 0.51 7.32 12.60
CA PHE A 182 0.10 8.48 11.82
C PHE A 182 1.15 9.60 12.00
N THR A 183 1.74 10.04 10.89
CA THR A 183 2.89 10.95 10.83
C THR A 183 2.58 12.22 10.06
#